data_AF-A0A956ZJW2-F1
#
_entry.id   AF-A0A956ZJW2-F1
#
_cell.length_a   1.000
_cell.length_b   1.000
_cell.length_c   1.000
_cell.angle_alpha   90.00
_cell.angle_beta   90.00
_cell.angle_gamma   90.00
#
_symmetry.space_group_name_H-M   'P 1'
#
loop_
_entity.id
_entity.type
_entity.pdbx_description
1 polymer ?
#
loop_
_entity_poly.entity_id
_entity_poly.type
_entity_poly.pdbx_seq_one_letter_code
_entity_poly.pdbx_strand_id
1 'polypeptide(L)'
;MGLRIVSAAILTILFVAACAGDGDSPAPPSPTPVESPGITVTATASGPSPTPEDDASVGRALFPQWPNTDFSKRTVAFTELFSGCPGPDCIPALDAEGEGVVRITSPRGGHARFLPVSEASYQPQVPVAAVTIGNQARAYPLHILTWHEIINDHFAGQPIAVTFCPLCNTAISFERTVSGEVLDFGVSGLLRNSDLVMFDRQTESWWQQATGESLVGHYAGTRLKAVSTAIVSWGQFAEEYPDATVLSEDTGHGRDYGVNPYPGYDTSSFPFLFDGTIDERLPALERVVGVTLGEQSVGVAFSHLADEGVANIEVGETPLVVLWAPGTTSALDGTSIAGSRDVGTAVAYYASFEGQVLSFEPDGNGRFIDSSTGSTWDVTGRAVQGPLASSKLEVAPHANHFWFAFVAFYPDLVLIS
;
A
#
# COMPACT_ATOMS: atom_id res chain seq x y z
N MET A 1 82.79 -0.95 36.30
CA MET A 1 82.30 -0.47 35.00
C MET A 1 81.20 -1.43 34.56
N GLY A 2 79.94 -0.96 34.54
CA GLY A 2 78.76 -1.75 34.09
C GLY A 2 77.98 -2.49 35.17
N LEU A 3 77.25 -1.76 36.02
CA LEU A 3 76.23 -2.31 36.93
C LEU A 3 74.86 -2.13 36.26
N ARG A 4 74.20 -3.22 35.84
CA ARG A 4 72.83 -3.19 35.31
C ARG A 4 71.85 -3.44 36.46
N ILE A 5 71.15 -2.38 36.84
CA ILE A 5 70.01 -2.38 37.77
C ILE A 5 68.77 -2.77 36.97
N VAL A 6 68.08 -3.82 37.41
CA VAL A 6 66.74 -4.18 36.96
C VAL A 6 65.76 -3.42 37.85
N SER A 7 65.14 -2.37 37.32
CA SER A 7 64.06 -1.66 37.99
C SER A 7 62.72 -2.26 37.54
N ALA A 8 62.03 -2.90 38.48
CA ALA A 8 60.63 -3.25 38.38
C ALA A 8 59.78 -1.97 38.51
N ALA A 9 59.00 -1.66 37.47
CA ALA A 9 57.96 -0.63 37.55
C ALA A 9 56.61 -1.33 37.80
N ILE A 10 56.09 -1.11 39.00
CA ILE A 10 54.73 -1.47 39.40
C ILE A 10 53.79 -0.44 38.74
N LEU A 11 52.98 -0.88 37.78
CA LEU A 11 51.89 -0.08 37.23
C LEU A 11 50.60 -0.49 37.94
N THR A 12 50.10 0.43 38.76
CA THR A 12 48.83 0.34 39.49
C THR A 12 47.68 0.34 38.49
N ILE A 13 46.98 -0.79 38.37
CA ILE A 13 45.73 -0.92 37.60
C ILE A 13 44.61 -0.27 38.43
N LEU A 14 44.09 0.86 37.96
CA LEU A 14 42.80 1.39 38.42
C LEU A 14 41.69 0.55 37.77
N PHE A 15 40.93 -0.16 38.61
CA PHE A 15 39.65 -0.76 38.22
C PHE A 15 38.63 0.37 38.00
N VAL A 16 38.19 0.55 36.76
CA VAL A 16 36.88 1.14 36.46
C VAL A 16 36.00 -0.02 36.03
N ALA A 17 34.99 -0.31 36.84
CA ALA A 17 33.97 -1.30 36.55
C ALA A 17 33.16 -0.88 35.32
N ALA A 18 33.41 -1.52 34.18
CA ALA A 18 32.46 -1.56 33.08
C ALA A 18 31.53 -2.75 33.34
N CYS A 19 30.32 -2.47 33.82
CA CYS A 19 29.25 -3.45 33.85
C CYS A 19 28.88 -3.78 32.41
N ALA A 20 29.29 -4.95 31.94
CA ALA A 20 28.55 -5.69 30.94
C ALA A 20 27.19 -6.06 31.55
N GLY A 21 26.13 -5.66 30.87
CA GLY A 21 24.77 -6.09 31.13
C GLY A 21 24.10 -6.28 29.79
N ASP A 22 23.97 -7.53 29.37
CA ASP A 22 23.03 -7.94 28.33
C ASP A 22 21.66 -7.35 28.67
N GLY A 23 21.12 -6.57 27.75
CA GLY A 23 19.79 -6.00 27.83
C GLY A 23 19.11 -6.20 26.49
N ASP A 24 18.44 -7.34 26.36
CA ASP A 24 17.38 -7.59 25.38
C ASP A 24 16.57 -6.30 25.17
N SER A 25 16.58 -5.78 23.95
CA SER A 25 15.53 -4.83 23.56
C SER A 25 14.24 -5.64 23.50
N PRO A 26 13.20 -5.29 24.27
CA PRO A 26 11.95 -6.04 24.21
C PRO A 26 11.35 -5.85 22.81
N ALA A 27 10.98 -6.96 22.17
CA ALA A 27 10.11 -6.94 21.01
C ALA A 27 8.87 -6.08 21.33
N PRO A 28 8.33 -5.32 20.35
CA PRO A 28 7.07 -4.63 20.56
C PRO A 28 6.01 -5.63 21.01
N PRO A 29 5.13 -5.27 21.97
CA PRO A 29 4.10 -6.20 22.41
C PRO A 29 3.24 -6.57 21.20
N SER A 30 3.06 -7.88 20.98
CA SER A 30 1.96 -8.37 20.15
C SER A 30 0.67 -7.70 20.64
N PRO A 31 -0.18 -7.17 19.75
CA PRO A 31 -1.43 -6.54 20.17
C PRO A 31 -2.29 -7.60 20.86
N THR A 32 -2.32 -7.56 22.19
CA THR A 32 -3.31 -8.28 22.98
C THR A 32 -4.68 -7.65 22.71
N PRO A 33 -5.76 -8.45 22.64
CA PRO A 33 -7.09 -7.92 22.39
C PRO A 33 -7.43 -6.93 23.52
N VAL A 34 -7.52 -5.65 23.18
CA VAL A 34 -8.19 -4.70 24.05
C VAL A 34 -9.67 -4.99 23.87
N GLU A 35 -10.30 -5.57 24.90
CA GLU A 35 -11.75 -5.50 25.05
C GLU A 35 -12.12 -4.01 25.05
N SER A 36 -12.56 -3.53 23.89
CA SER A 36 -13.23 -2.24 23.81
C SER A 36 -14.51 -2.34 24.63
N PRO A 37 -14.84 -1.39 25.52
CA PRO A 37 -16.17 -1.32 26.07
C PRO A 37 -17.11 -1.10 24.88
N GLY A 38 -17.86 -2.14 24.52
CA GLY A 38 -18.83 -2.07 23.44
C GLY A 38 -19.84 -0.96 23.75
N ILE A 39 -19.68 0.19 23.11
CA ILE A 39 -20.73 1.20 23.08
C ILE A 39 -21.79 0.61 22.15
N THR A 40 -22.75 -0.09 22.75
CA THR A 40 -23.96 -0.51 22.04
C THR A 40 -24.80 0.73 21.80
N VAL A 41 -24.60 1.39 20.66
CA VAL A 41 -25.56 2.39 20.17
C VAL A 41 -26.78 1.62 19.69
N THR A 42 -27.81 1.54 20.52
CA THR A 42 -29.11 1.04 20.12
C THR A 42 -29.74 2.07 19.19
N ALA A 43 -29.52 1.93 17.88
CA ALA A 43 -30.20 2.71 16.87
C ALA A 43 -31.68 2.30 16.84
N THR A 44 -32.52 3.05 17.55
CA THR A 44 -33.96 3.04 17.32
C THR A 44 -34.24 3.92 16.10
N ALA A 45 -34.18 3.31 14.92
CA ALA A 45 -34.49 3.99 13.66
C ALA A 45 -36.01 4.16 13.52
N SER A 46 -36.52 5.29 14.03
CA SER A 46 -37.84 5.83 13.66
C SER A 46 -37.90 7.33 13.94
N GLY A 47 -36.93 8.08 13.41
CA GLY A 47 -36.86 9.54 13.45
C GLY A 47 -36.51 10.11 12.07
N PRO A 48 -36.76 11.41 11.82
CA PRO A 48 -36.40 12.06 10.55
C PRO A 48 -34.89 11.93 10.28
N SER A 49 -34.51 11.93 8.99
CA SER A 49 -33.10 11.98 8.58
C SER A 49 -32.37 13.12 9.31
N PRO A 50 -31.19 12.87 9.89
CA PRO A 50 -30.49 13.86 10.71
C PRO A 50 -30.19 15.12 9.90
N THR A 51 -30.31 16.28 10.55
CA THR A 51 -29.96 17.56 9.92
C THR A 51 -28.44 17.78 9.93
N PRO A 52 -27.89 18.67 9.09
CA PRO A 52 -26.46 19.00 9.13
C PRO A 52 -25.98 19.52 10.50
N GLU A 53 -26.84 20.19 11.26
CA GLU A 53 -26.52 20.64 12.64
C GLU A 53 -26.46 19.47 13.62
N ASP A 54 -27.34 18.48 13.47
CA ASP A 54 -27.29 17.24 14.25
C ASP A 54 -26.01 16.47 13.95
N ASP A 55 -25.66 16.31 12.67
CA ASP A 55 -24.44 15.61 12.24
C ASP A 55 -23.17 16.30 12.76
N ALA A 56 -23.10 17.63 12.70
CA ALA A 56 -21.95 18.37 13.23
C ALA A 56 -21.77 18.16 14.74
N SER A 57 -22.86 18.14 15.50
CA SER A 57 -22.82 17.92 16.95
C SER A 57 -22.43 16.49 17.31
N VAL A 58 -22.97 15.51 16.59
CA VAL A 58 -22.68 14.08 16.78
C VAL A 58 -21.23 13.79 16.42
N GLY A 59 -20.74 14.27 15.27
CA GLY A 59 -19.37 14.07 14.83
C GLY A 59 -18.35 14.60 15.84
N ARG A 60 -18.54 15.83 16.34
CA ARG A 60 -17.66 16.41 17.39
C ARG A 60 -17.68 15.62 18.69
N ALA A 61 -18.82 15.04 19.05
CA ALA A 61 -18.94 14.23 20.26
C ALA A 61 -18.26 12.86 20.11
N LEU A 62 -18.36 12.24 18.94
CA LEU A 62 -17.75 10.94 18.64
C LEU A 62 -16.24 11.03 18.39
N PHE A 63 -15.80 12.13 17.78
CA PHE A 63 -14.44 12.30 17.27
C PHE A 63 -13.80 13.62 17.74
N PRO A 64 -13.71 13.87 19.06
CA PRO A 64 -13.23 15.14 19.61
C PRO A 64 -11.76 15.46 19.29
N GLN A 65 -10.99 14.49 18.82
CA GLN A 65 -9.59 14.65 18.41
C GLN A 65 -9.40 15.35 17.05
N TRP A 66 -10.50 15.69 16.37
CA TRP A 66 -10.53 16.33 15.05
C TRP A 66 -11.21 17.71 15.10
N PRO A 67 -10.54 18.73 15.66
CA PRO A 67 -11.16 20.01 15.94
C PRO A 67 -11.48 20.83 14.69
N ASN A 68 -10.84 20.55 13.55
CA ASN A 68 -11.01 21.31 12.31
C ASN A 68 -11.89 20.61 11.27
N THR A 69 -12.19 19.31 11.45
CA THR A 69 -13.10 18.58 10.55
C THR A 69 -14.50 19.19 10.51
N ASP A 70 -14.99 19.48 9.30
CA ASP A 70 -16.37 19.88 9.06
C ASP A 70 -17.33 18.67 9.09
N PHE A 71 -17.75 18.28 10.30
CA PHE A 71 -18.66 17.16 10.52
C PHE A 71 -20.08 17.35 9.96
N SER A 72 -20.44 18.53 9.47
CA SER A 72 -21.73 18.75 8.80
C SER A 72 -21.78 18.16 7.39
N LYS A 73 -20.62 17.76 6.85
CA LYS A 73 -20.45 17.18 5.52
C LYS A 73 -19.92 15.76 5.62
N ARG A 74 -20.65 14.80 5.05
CA ARG A 74 -20.25 13.39 4.97
C ARG A 74 -20.96 12.65 3.85
N THR A 75 -20.35 11.57 3.35
CA THR A 75 -20.97 10.63 2.41
C THR A 75 -21.28 9.27 3.02
N VAL A 76 -20.81 9.01 4.24
CA VAL A 76 -21.04 7.77 5.00
C VAL A 76 -21.61 8.06 6.40
N ALA A 77 -22.18 7.06 7.06
CA ALA A 77 -22.55 7.17 8.46
C ALA A 77 -21.31 7.10 9.37
N PHE A 78 -21.29 7.88 10.46
CA PHE A 78 -20.20 7.81 11.44
C PHE A 78 -20.04 6.42 12.07
N THR A 79 -21.11 5.63 12.11
CA THR A 79 -21.09 4.25 12.62
C THR A 79 -20.38 3.27 11.70
N GLU A 80 -20.08 3.65 10.44
CA GLU A 80 -19.26 2.85 9.54
C GLU A 80 -17.75 3.05 9.78
N LEU A 81 -17.38 4.00 10.65
CA LEU A 81 -16.00 4.36 10.96
C LEU A 81 -15.65 3.91 12.36
N PHE A 82 -14.57 3.15 12.50
CA PHE A 82 -14.09 2.67 13.80
C PHE A 82 -12.57 2.82 13.94
N SER A 83 -12.09 2.83 15.18
CA SER A 83 -10.67 3.07 15.49
C SER A 83 -9.85 1.79 15.26
N GLY A 84 -8.94 1.82 14.29
CA GLY A 84 -7.91 0.79 14.12
C GLY A 84 -6.68 1.01 15.01
N CYS A 85 -6.42 2.26 15.39
CA CYS A 85 -5.33 2.65 16.29
C CYS A 85 -5.68 3.94 17.07
N PRO A 86 -4.85 4.40 18.04
CA PRO A 86 -5.21 5.43 19.02
C PRO A 86 -5.42 6.87 18.51
N GLY A 87 -5.45 7.13 17.19
CA GLY A 87 -5.77 8.45 16.63
C GLY A 87 -4.91 8.89 15.44
N PRO A 88 -4.99 10.18 15.05
CA PRO A 88 -4.23 10.72 13.92
C PRO A 88 -2.73 10.48 14.08
N ASP A 89 -2.08 10.06 13.01
CA ASP A 89 -0.65 9.75 12.95
C ASP A 89 -0.19 8.75 14.03
N CYS A 90 -1.04 7.78 14.37
CA CYS A 90 -0.61 6.62 15.16
C CYS A 90 0.44 5.79 14.40
N ILE A 91 0.34 5.78 13.07
CA ILE A 91 1.30 5.23 12.12
C ILE A 91 1.87 6.45 11.39
N PRO A 92 3.18 6.71 11.52
CA PRO A 92 3.77 7.93 10.99
C PRO A 92 3.94 7.85 9.48
N ALA A 93 3.29 8.74 8.74
CA ALA A 93 3.56 8.92 7.31
C ALA A 93 5.00 9.43 7.07
N LEU A 94 5.52 9.23 5.86
CA LEU A 94 6.83 9.74 5.43
C LEU A 94 6.70 10.85 4.38
N ASP A 95 7.70 11.72 4.33
CA ASP A 95 7.76 12.85 3.40
C ASP A 95 9.03 12.83 2.58
N ALA A 96 8.89 12.90 1.26
CA ALA A 96 10.03 12.98 0.36
C ALA A 96 10.94 14.17 0.71
N GLU A 97 12.25 13.93 0.77
CA GLU A 97 13.22 15.02 0.84
C GLU A 97 13.53 15.55 -0.57
N GLY A 98 13.64 16.87 -0.74
CA GLY A 98 14.10 17.45 -2.00
C GLY A 98 13.76 18.92 -2.21
N GLU A 99 14.39 19.55 -3.21
CA GLU A 99 14.04 20.90 -3.66
C GLU A 99 12.61 20.92 -4.23
N GLY A 100 11.81 21.92 -3.85
CA GLY A 100 10.41 22.03 -4.27
C GLY A 100 9.42 21.18 -3.46
N VAL A 101 9.89 20.38 -2.49
CA VAL A 101 9.03 19.61 -1.60
C VAL A 101 8.60 20.47 -0.40
N VAL A 102 7.29 20.72 -0.29
CA VAL A 102 6.69 21.23 0.95
C VAL A 102 6.85 20.14 2.00
N ARG A 103 7.64 20.40 3.05
CA ARG A 103 7.77 19.48 4.18
C ARG A 103 6.45 19.42 4.91
N ILE A 104 5.92 18.22 5.15
CA ILE A 104 4.83 18.08 6.10
C ILE A 104 5.36 18.48 7.48
N THR A 105 4.68 19.42 8.12
CA THR A 105 4.89 19.75 9.52
C THR A 105 4.19 18.72 10.42
N SER A 106 4.57 17.44 10.32
CA SER A 106 4.11 16.40 11.25
C SER A 106 5.15 16.21 12.34
N PRO A 107 4.80 16.36 13.63
CA PRO A 107 5.71 16.07 14.74
C PRO A 107 6.19 14.61 14.80
N ARG A 108 5.51 13.70 14.08
CA ARG A 108 5.80 12.26 14.02
C ARG A 108 6.25 11.80 12.64
N GLY A 109 6.29 12.69 11.64
CA GLY A 109 6.69 12.36 10.27
C GLY A 109 8.14 11.91 10.20
N GLY A 110 8.44 11.00 9.27
CA GLY A 110 9.81 10.67 8.88
C GLY A 110 10.17 11.29 7.53
N HIS A 111 11.39 11.05 7.10
CA HIS A 111 11.85 11.44 5.76
C HIS A 111 11.77 10.25 4.80
N ALA A 112 11.53 10.51 3.52
CA ALA A 112 11.65 9.54 2.44
C ALA A 112 12.82 9.95 1.55
N ARG A 113 13.90 9.16 1.62
CA ARG A 113 15.07 9.29 0.75
C ARG A 113 15.00 8.25 -0.34
N PHE A 114 15.49 8.60 -1.51
CA PHE A 114 15.48 7.71 -2.66
C PHE A 114 16.91 7.41 -3.10
N LEU A 115 17.15 6.13 -3.39
CA LEU A 115 18.41 5.64 -3.95
C LEU A 115 18.20 5.28 -5.42
N PRO A 116 19.22 5.45 -6.27
CA PRO A 116 19.24 4.79 -7.58
C PRO A 116 19.04 3.28 -7.40
N VAL A 117 18.34 2.64 -8.34
CA VAL A 117 18.13 1.18 -8.32
C VAL A 117 19.45 0.41 -8.21
N SER A 118 20.51 0.91 -8.85
CA SER A 118 21.86 0.33 -8.81
C SER A 118 22.55 0.37 -7.45
N GLU A 119 22.08 1.19 -6.51
CA GLU A 119 22.65 1.34 -5.16
C GLU A 119 21.82 0.59 -4.09
N ALA A 120 20.58 0.22 -4.41
CA ALA A 120 19.69 -0.46 -3.49
C ALA A 120 19.96 -1.98 -3.45
N SER A 121 20.02 -2.53 -2.24
CA SER A 121 20.31 -3.95 -2.01
C SER A 121 19.16 -4.66 -1.32
N TYR A 122 18.00 -4.73 -1.98
CA TYR A 122 16.87 -5.53 -1.53
C TYR A 122 16.90 -6.95 -2.10
N GLN A 123 16.31 -7.91 -1.40
CA GLN A 123 16.17 -9.26 -1.94
C GLN A 123 15.21 -9.24 -3.14
N PRO A 124 15.51 -9.92 -4.26
CA PRO A 124 14.75 -9.79 -5.50
C PRO A 124 13.25 -10.06 -5.37
N GLN A 125 12.87 -10.98 -4.50
CA GLN A 125 11.48 -11.41 -4.32
C GLN A 125 10.63 -10.49 -3.44
N VAL A 126 11.25 -9.51 -2.76
CA VAL A 126 10.52 -8.59 -1.88
C VAL A 126 9.55 -7.72 -2.68
N PRO A 127 8.29 -7.59 -2.27
CA PRO A 127 7.31 -6.80 -3.00
C PRO A 127 7.57 -5.30 -2.86
N VAL A 128 7.37 -4.58 -3.97
CA VAL A 128 7.40 -3.12 -4.05
C VAL A 128 6.15 -2.61 -4.75
N ALA A 129 5.63 -1.47 -4.28
CA ALA A 129 4.65 -0.68 -5.03
C ALA A 129 5.43 0.09 -6.10
N ALA A 130 5.23 -0.27 -7.37
CA ALA A 130 5.83 0.37 -8.52
C ALA A 130 4.88 1.46 -9.03
N VAL A 131 5.24 2.72 -8.83
CA VAL A 131 4.47 3.88 -9.32
C VAL A 131 5.04 4.33 -10.64
N THR A 132 4.18 4.54 -11.63
CA THR A 132 4.55 4.95 -12.98
C THR A 132 3.80 6.21 -13.40
N ILE A 133 4.54 7.21 -13.91
CA ILE A 133 3.98 8.45 -14.46
C ILE A 133 4.71 8.74 -15.77
N GLY A 134 4.00 8.59 -16.89
CA GLY A 134 4.62 8.59 -18.21
C GLY A 134 5.69 7.51 -18.31
N ASN A 135 6.92 7.89 -18.66
CA ASN A 135 8.04 6.96 -18.78
C ASN A 135 8.92 6.88 -17.52
N GLN A 136 8.53 7.54 -16.43
CA GLN A 136 9.27 7.51 -15.17
C GLN A 136 8.65 6.48 -14.23
N ALA A 137 9.50 5.72 -13.53
CA ALA A 137 9.08 4.80 -12.49
C ALA A 137 9.84 5.04 -11.18
N ARG A 138 9.19 4.73 -10.06
CA ARG A 138 9.78 4.74 -8.73
C ARG A 138 9.18 3.62 -7.89
N ALA A 139 10.01 2.92 -7.12
CA ALA A 139 9.59 1.83 -6.26
C ALA A 139 9.49 2.27 -4.80
N TYR A 140 8.47 1.76 -4.12
CA TYR A 140 8.24 1.95 -2.69
C TYR A 140 8.09 0.58 -2.04
N PRO A 141 9.11 0.07 -1.34
CA PRO A 141 9.07 -1.28 -0.79
C PRO A 141 7.92 -1.46 0.19
N LEU A 142 7.16 -2.55 0.04
CA LEU A 142 6.05 -2.84 0.94
C LEU A 142 6.54 -3.05 2.37
N HIS A 143 7.78 -3.52 2.56
CA HIS A 143 8.34 -3.64 3.89
C HIS A 143 8.55 -2.31 4.61
N ILE A 144 8.57 -1.17 3.90
CA ILE A 144 8.53 0.18 4.52
C ILE A 144 7.08 0.61 4.66
N LEU A 145 6.29 0.46 3.59
CA LEU A 145 4.88 0.87 3.58
C LEU A 145 4.03 0.12 4.62
N THR A 146 4.35 -1.11 5.00
CA THR A 146 3.64 -1.82 6.10
C THR A 146 3.82 -1.13 7.46
N TRP A 147 4.86 -0.31 7.64
CA TRP A 147 5.13 0.45 8.88
C TRP A 147 4.70 1.91 8.83
N HIS A 148 4.46 2.46 7.64
CA HIS A 148 4.23 3.88 7.42
C HIS A 148 2.92 4.21 6.71
N GLU A 149 2.38 3.25 5.97
CA GLU A 149 1.13 3.25 5.19
C GLU A 149 0.97 4.34 4.14
N ILE A 150 1.58 5.52 4.32
CA ILE A 150 1.47 6.68 3.45
C ILE A 150 2.83 7.35 3.28
N ILE A 151 3.16 7.70 2.04
CA ILE A 151 4.32 8.50 1.67
C ILE A 151 3.86 9.67 0.80
N ASN A 152 4.10 10.89 1.24
CA ASN A 152 3.84 12.08 0.44
C ASN A 152 5.09 12.43 -0.36
N ASP A 153 4.98 12.39 -1.68
CA ASP A 153 6.10 12.53 -2.61
C ASP A 153 5.82 13.61 -3.67
N HIS A 154 6.90 14.06 -4.30
CA HIS A 154 6.88 14.77 -5.58
C HIS A 154 7.64 13.94 -6.61
N PHE A 155 6.90 13.28 -7.48
CA PHE A 155 7.46 12.36 -8.46
C PHE A 155 7.00 12.74 -9.86
N ALA A 156 7.92 12.69 -10.84
CA ALA A 156 7.68 13.09 -12.23
C ALA A 156 7.02 14.48 -12.38
N GLY A 157 7.35 15.42 -11.49
CA GLY A 157 6.78 16.78 -11.48
C GLY A 157 5.37 16.89 -10.88
N GLN A 158 4.85 15.83 -10.25
CA GLN A 158 3.51 15.78 -9.68
C GLN A 158 3.57 15.48 -8.17
N PRO A 159 2.81 16.22 -7.34
CA PRO A 159 2.57 15.83 -5.96
C PRO A 159 1.72 14.55 -5.92
N ILE A 160 2.23 13.49 -5.29
CA ILE A 160 1.52 12.22 -5.13
C ILE A 160 1.55 11.72 -3.68
N ALA A 161 0.52 10.97 -3.29
CA ALA A 161 0.50 10.18 -2.06
C ALA A 161 0.52 8.70 -2.43
N VAL A 162 1.57 7.99 -2.03
CA VAL A 162 1.70 6.53 -2.21
C VAL A 162 1.20 5.85 -0.95
N THR A 163 0.22 4.97 -1.09
CA THR A 163 -0.48 4.39 0.06
C THR A 163 -0.48 2.87 0.00
N PHE A 164 -0.43 2.23 1.16
CA PHE A 164 -0.61 0.80 1.32
C PHE A 164 -1.46 0.53 2.56
N CYS A 165 -2.56 -0.20 2.38
CA CYS A 165 -3.33 -0.78 3.48
C CYS A 165 -2.89 -2.24 3.70
N PRO A 166 -2.14 -2.57 4.78
CA PRO A 166 -1.73 -3.94 5.07
C PRO A 166 -2.92 -4.87 5.31
N LEU A 167 -4.00 -4.37 5.90
CA LEU A 167 -5.19 -5.18 6.21
C LEU A 167 -5.94 -5.63 4.95
N CYS A 168 -5.80 -4.88 3.86
CA CYS A 168 -6.45 -5.14 2.58
C CYS A 168 -5.49 -5.65 1.49
N ASN A 169 -4.18 -5.72 1.75
CA ASN A 169 -3.13 -5.96 0.76
C ASN A 169 -3.22 -5.00 -0.45
N THR A 170 -3.53 -3.73 -0.21
CA THR A 170 -3.90 -2.77 -1.26
C THR A 170 -2.92 -1.63 -1.33
N ALA A 171 -2.19 -1.53 -2.44
CA ALA A 171 -1.31 -0.40 -2.76
C ALA A 171 -1.98 0.47 -3.84
N ILE A 172 -2.21 1.75 -3.54
CA ILE A 172 -2.78 2.72 -4.47
C ILE A 172 -2.04 4.04 -4.30
N SER A 173 -1.73 4.72 -5.40
CA SER A 173 -1.19 6.08 -5.35
C SER A 173 -2.21 7.08 -5.87
N PHE A 174 -2.16 8.30 -5.36
CA PHE A 174 -3.10 9.38 -5.71
C PHE A 174 -2.35 10.66 -6.04
N GLU A 175 -2.84 11.43 -7.03
CA GLU A 175 -2.50 12.84 -7.13
C GLU A 175 -3.07 13.57 -5.91
N ARG A 176 -2.23 14.35 -5.23
CA ARG A 176 -2.63 15.07 -4.01
C ARG A 176 -2.94 16.55 -4.23
N THR A 177 -3.05 17.00 -5.49
CA THR A 177 -3.55 18.34 -5.80
C THR A 177 -5.07 18.31 -5.91
N VAL A 178 -5.77 18.94 -4.96
CA VAL A 178 -7.24 19.02 -4.92
C VAL A 178 -7.63 20.49 -4.94
N SER A 179 -8.50 20.87 -5.89
CA SER A 179 -8.97 22.26 -6.02
C SER A 179 -7.85 23.32 -6.10
N GLY A 180 -6.68 22.94 -6.63
CA GLY A 180 -5.51 23.82 -6.76
C GLY A 180 -4.63 23.88 -5.51
N GLU A 181 -4.96 23.16 -4.44
CA GLU A 181 -4.17 23.03 -3.22
C GLU A 181 -3.47 21.66 -3.18
N VAL A 182 -2.20 21.65 -2.77
CA VAL A 182 -1.43 20.42 -2.57
C VAL A 182 -1.69 19.93 -1.15
N LEU A 183 -2.41 18.81 -1.03
CA LEU A 183 -2.79 18.21 0.24
C LEU A 183 -1.70 17.28 0.78
N ASP A 184 -1.57 17.27 2.11
CA ASP A 184 -0.62 16.45 2.84
C ASP A 184 -1.39 15.38 3.62
N PHE A 185 -1.19 14.12 3.26
CA PHE A 185 -1.95 13.01 3.81
C PHE A 185 -1.27 12.37 5.02
N GLY A 186 -2.07 11.98 6.00
CA GLY A 186 -1.66 11.17 7.15
C GLY A 186 -2.63 10.02 7.42
N VAL A 187 -2.22 9.11 8.30
CA VAL A 187 -3.06 7.99 8.75
C VAL A 187 -4.02 8.52 9.82
N SER A 188 -5.33 8.43 9.60
CA SER A 188 -6.31 8.96 10.55
C SER A 188 -6.43 8.09 11.81
N GLY A 189 -6.08 6.81 11.68
CA GLY A 189 -6.34 5.77 12.65
C GLY A 189 -7.75 5.23 12.66
N LEU A 190 -8.60 5.72 11.76
CA LEU A 190 -9.91 5.18 11.47
C LEU A 190 -9.82 4.15 10.34
N LEU A 191 -10.74 3.20 10.36
CA LEU A 191 -10.95 2.19 9.34
C LEU A 191 -12.42 2.20 8.90
N ARG A 192 -12.66 1.77 7.67
CA ARG A 192 -13.99 1.42 7.13
C ARG A 192 -13.85 0.20 6.25
N ASN A 193 -14.58 -0.88 6.54
CA ASN A 193 -14.41 -2.19 5.88
C ASN A 193 -12.96 -2.74 6.00
N SER A 194 -12.31 -2.52 7.16
CA SER A 194 -10.86 -2.70 7.39
C SER A 194 -9.91 -1.86 6.53
N ASP A 195 -10.44 -1.12 5.57
CA ASP A 195 -9.63 -0.27 4.71
C ASP A 195 -9.20 1.01 5.45
N LEU A 196 -7.98 1.44 5.15
CA LEU A 196 -7.36 2.62 5.71
C LEU A 196 -8.22 3.87 5.39
N VAL A 197 -8.55 4.65 6.42
CA VAL A 197 -9.02 6.02 6.22
C VAL A 197 -7.84 6.96 6.41
N MET A 198 -7.51 7.69 5.35
CA MET A 198 -6.52 8.76 5.36
C MET A 198 -7.16 10.07 5.84
N PHE A 199 -6.35 11.06 6.18
CA PHE A 199 -6.82 12.43 6.34
C PHE A 199 -5.87 13.43 5.69
N ASP A 200 -6.39 14.56 5.22
CA ASP A 200 -5.54 15.69 4.83
C ASP A 200 -5.34 16.65 6.01
N ARG A 201 -4.14 17.20 6.15
CA ARG A 201 -3.79 18.09 7.27
C ARG A 201 -4.33 19.51 7.12
N GLN A 202 -4.63 19.92 5.90
CA GLN A 202 -5.10 21.27 5.57
C GLN A 202 -6.50 21.53 6.12
N THR A 203 -7.38 20.53 6.01
CA THR A 203 -8.80 20.66 6.34
C THR A 203 -9.31 19.60 7.31
N GLU A 204 -8.48 18.62 7.67
CA GLU A 204 -8.89 17.43 8.41
C GLU A 204 -10.09 16.71 7.75
N SER A 205 -10.16 16.71 6.41
CA SER A 205 -11.11 15.85 5.71
C SER A 205 -10.59 14.42 5.70
N TRP A 206 -11.50 13.46 5.79
CA TRP A 206 -11.19 12.04 5.82
C TRP A 206 -11.40 11.44 4.45
N TRP A 207 -10.54 10.51 4.03
CA TRP A 207 -10.50 9.96 2.67
C TRP A 207 -10.35 8.44 2.71
N GLN A 208 -11.22 7.72 2.00
CA GLN A 208 -11.12 6.27 1.86
C GLN A 208 -9.94 5.91 0.95
N GLN A 209 -9.02 5.06 1.42
CA GLN A 209 -7.86 4.65 0.63
C GLN A 209 -8.25 3.82 -0.60
N ALA A 210 -9.17 2.87 -0.46
CA ALA A 210 -9.56 1.98 -1.56
C ALA A 210 -10.26 2.69 -2.73
N THR A 211 -10.98 3.79 -2.48
CA THR A 211 -11.79 4.47 -3.51
C THR A 211 -11.28 5.87 -3.87
N GLY A 212 -10.43 6.46 -3.02
CA GLY A 212 -9.97 7.85 -3.12
C GLY A 212 -11.05 8.89 -2.78
N GLU A 213 -12.23 8.49 -2.30
CA GLU A 213 -13.32 9.42 -1.97
C GLU A 213 -13.15 10.04 -0.58
N SER A 214 -13.38 11.35 -0.48
CA SER A 214 -13.49 12.02 0.83
C SER A 214 -14.83 11.68 1.48
N LEU A 215 -14.76 11.09 2.68
CA LEU A 215 -15.89 10.55 3.43
C LEU A 215 -16.55 11.59 4.34
N VAL A 216 -15.75 12.44 5.00
CA VAL A 216 -16.18 13.40 6.03
C VAL A 216 -15.31 14.64 5.93
N GLY A 217 -15.87 15.83 6.16
CA GLY A 217 -15.12 17.07 6.22
C GLY A 217 -15.28 17.98 5.00
N HIS A 218 -14.38 18.94 4.86
CA HIS A 218 -14.46 19.99 3.85
C HIS A 218 -14.65 19.45 2.42
N TYR A 219 -13.90 18.39 2.09
CA TYR A 219 -13.85 17.78 0.77
C TYR A 219 -14.87 16.65 0.53
N ALA A 220 -15.77 16.35 1.48
CA ALA A 220 -16.67 15.19 1.38
C ALA A 220 -17.37 15.07 0.01
N GLY A 221 -17.30 13.87 -0.58
CA GLY A 221 -17.80 13.55 -1.93
C GLY A 221 -16.81 13.84 -3.08
N THR A 222 -15.68 14.49 -2.80
CA THR A 222 -14.59 14.66 -3.77
C THR A 222 -13.81 13.34 -3.91
N ARG A 223 -13.33 13.03 -5.11
CA ARG A 223 -12.51 11.83 -5.37
C ARG A 223 -11.12 12.20 -5.88
N LEU A 224 -10.10 11.60 -5.29
CA LEU A 224 -8.71 11.71 -5.73
C LEU A 224 -8.51 11.01 -7.06
N LYS A 225 -7.63 11.56 -7.90
CA LYS A 225 -7.22 10.91 -9.14
C LYS A 225 -6.15 9.86 -8.82
N ALA A 226 -6.44 8.60 -9.11
CA ALA A 226 -5.50 7.51 -8.94
C ALA A 226 -4.31 7.63 -9.94
N VAL A 227 -3.14 7.20 -9.47
CA VAL A 227 -1.90 7.08 -10.24
C VAL A 227 -1.54 5.59 -10.33
N SER A 228 -1.17 5.16 -11.53
CA SER A 228 -0.85 3.75 -11.82
C SER A 228 0.18 3.19 -10.84
N THR A 229 -0.26 2.19 -10.08
CA THR A 229 0.54 1.52 -9.05
C THR A 229 0.34 0.02 -9.20
N ALA A 230 1.43 -0.72 -9.34
CA ALA A 230 1.42 -2.19 -9.38
C ALA A 230 2.25 -2.75 -8.23
N ILE A 231 1.83 -3.87 -7.65
CA ILE A 231 2.69 -4.62 -6.71
C ILE A 231 3.47 -5.65 -7.52
N VAL A 232 4.79 -5.45 -7.60
CA VAL A 232 5.73 -6.33 -8.32
C VAL A 232 6.89 -6.71 -7.39
N SER A 233 7.70 -7.70 -7.74
CA SER A 233 8.92 -7.95 -6.99
C SER A 233 9.98 -6.88 -7.26
N TRP A 234 10.85 -6.65 -6.29
CA TRP A 234 12.01 -5.76 -6.46
C TRP A 234 12.86 -6.15 -7.67
N GLY A 235 13.10 -7.44 -7.88
CA GLY A 235 13.89 -7.96 -9.00
C GLY A 235 13.24 -7.63 -10.34
N GLN A 236 11.93 -7.85 -10.47
CA GLN A 236 11.17 -7.49 -11.67
C GLN A 236 11.22 -5.97 -11.92
N PHE A 237 11.06 -5.16 -10.86
CA PHE A 237 11.15 -3.71 -10.97
C PHE A 237 12.55 -3.24 -11.40
N ALA A 238 13.61 -3.77 -10.77
CA ALA A 238 14.99 -3.36 -11.03
C ALA A 238 15.47 -3.78 -12.43
N GLU A 239 14.99 -4.92 -12.94
CA GLU A 239 15.25 -5.36 -14.31
C GLU A 239 14.57 -4.44 -15.34
N GLU A 240 13.31 -4.07 -15.09
CA GLU A 240 12.53 -3.21 -15.99
C GLU A 240 12.99 -1.75 -15.96
N TYR A 241 13.38 -1.24 -14.79
CA TYR A 241 13.70 0.17 -14.57
C TYR A 241 15.08 0.35 -13.92
N PRO A 242 16.19 0.00 -14.59
CA PRO A 242 17.54 0.09 -14.01
C PRO A 242 17.97 1.51 -13.66
N ASP A 243 17.39 2.51 -14.32
CA ASP A 243 17.68 3.94 -14.10
C ASP A 243 16.68 4.62 -13.14
N ALA A 244 15.72 3.87 -12.59
CA ALA A 244 14.75 4.41 -11.64
C ALA A 244 15.35 4.58 -10.24
N THR A 245 14.52 5.08 -9.33
CA THR A 245 14.85 5.20 -7.92
C THR A 245 13.92 4.35 -7.06
N VAL A 246 14.40 3.97 -5.88
CA VAL A 246 13.61 3.26 -4.86
C VAL A 246 13.72 3.96 -3.51
N LEU A 247 12.65 3.93 -2.74
CA LEU A 247 12.64 4.42 -1.36
C LEU A 247 13.64 3.63 -0.51
N SER A 248 14.50 4.37 0.20
CA SER A 248 15.49 3.89 1.15
C SER A 248 14.87 3.57 2.52
N GLU A 249 15.51 2.65 3.24
CA GLU A 249 15.24 2.37 4.66
C GLU A 249 15.72 3.49 5.60
N ASP A 250 16.46 4.48 5.10
CA ASP A 250 16.80 5.70 5.83
C ASP A 250 15.58 6.63 5.89
N THR A 251 14.69 6.33 6.83
CA THR A 251 13.41 7.04 7.01
C THR A 251 13.36 7.99 8.20
N GLY A 252 14.43 8.00 9.01
CA GLY A 252 14.47 8.69 10.30
C GLY A 252 13.82 7.91 11.45
N HIS A 253 13.34 6.69 11.21
CA HIS A 253 12.77 5.81 12.24
C HIS A 253 13.65 4.57 12.47
N GLY A 254 13.78 4.16 13.74
CA GLY A 254 14.42 2.89 14.10
C GLY A 254 13.43 1.74 13.95
N ARG A 255 13.29 1.20 12.74
CA ARG A 255 12.42 0.06 12.42
C ARG A 255 13.22 -1.09 11.84
N ASP A 256 12.81 -2.32 12.15
CA ASP A 256 13.33 -3.51 11.50
C ASP A 256 12.58 -3.74 10.18
N TYR A 257 12.91 -2.91 9.18
CA TYR A 257 12.37 -3.07 7.84
C TYR A 257 12.67 -4.48 7.29
N GLY A 258 11.67 -5.06 6.64
CA GLY A 258 11.68 -6.48 6.22
C GLY A 258 11.05 -7.43 7.23
N VAL A 259 10.84 -7.01 8.49
CA VAL A 259 10.00 -7.74 9.45
C VAL A 259 8.54 -7.33 9.28
N ASN A 260 7.68 -8.33 9.07
CA ASN A 260 6.23 -8.17 8.97
C ASN A 260 5.60 -8.07 10.38
N PRO A 261 4.91 -6.96 10.70
CA PRO A 261 4.18 -6.81 11.97
C PRO A 261 2.86 -7.60 12.03
N TYR A 262 2.44 -8.21 10.93
CA TYR A 262 1.22 -9.02 10.79
C TYR A 262 1.53 -10.48 10.39
N PRO A 263 2.38 -11.22 11.12
CA PRO A 263 2.73 -12.59 10.75
C PRO A 263 1.50 -13.50 10.78
N GLY A 264 1.33 -14.31 9.74
CA GLY A 264 0.23 -15.26 9.54
C GLY A 264 -1.06 -14.63 9.04
N TYR A 265 -1.09 -13.32 8.77
CA TYR A 265 -2.33 -12.65 8.38
C TYR A 265 -2.84 -13.12 7.02
N ASP A 266 -1.94 -13.23 6.04
CA ASP A 266 -2.23 -13.69 4.68
C ASP A 266 -2.72 -15.15 4.57
N THR A 267 -2.51 -15.93 5.62
CA THR A 267 -2.98 -17.34 5.71
C THR A 267 -4.09 -17.53 6.74
N SER A 268 -4.57 -16.43 7.34
CA SER A 268 -5.71 -16.45 8.24
C SER A 268 -6.98 -16.84 7.48
N SER A 269 -7.95 -17.43 8.19
CA SER A 269 -9.29 -17.67 7.67
C SER A 269 -10.24 -16.50 7.90
N PHE A 270 -9.83 -15.53 8.72
CA PHE A 270 -10.66 -14.39 9.10
C PHE A 270 -9.91 -13.06 8.89
N PRO A 271 -10.53 -12.08 8.19
CA PRO A 271 -9.95 -10.75 8.01
C PRO A 271 -10.01 -9.96 9.32
N PHE A 272 -8.86 -9.45 9.74
CA PHE A 272 -8.73 -8.75 11.02
C PHE A 272 -9.40 -7.37 10.92
N LEU A 273 -10.04 -6.95 12.01
CA LEU A 273 -10.76 -5.67 12.09
C LEU A 273 -11.81 -5.47 10.99
N PHE A 274 -12.37 -6.56 10.46
CA PHE A 274 -13.49 -6.51 9.51
C PHE A 274 -14.78 -6.93 10.24
N ASP A 275 -15.80 -6.08 10.19
CA ASP A 275 -17.13 -6.32 10.77
C ASP A 275 -18.24 -6.44 9.72
N GLY A 276 -17.87 -6.40 8.43
CA GLY A 276 -18.76 -6.59 7.30
C GLY A 276 -19.16 -8.05 7.07
N THR A 277 -20.05 -8.26 6.10
CA THR A 277 -20.44 -9.62 5.67
C THR A 277 -19.35 -10.20 4.77
N ILE A 278 -18.90 -11.42 5.07
CA ILE A 278 -17.97 -12.16 4.22
C ILE A 278 -18.71 -12.63 2.97
N ASP A 279 -18.24 -12.22 1.80
CA ASP A 279 -18.73 -12.73 0.53
C ASP A 279 -18.12 -14.11 0.24
N GLU A 280 -18.97 -15.14 0.20
CA GLU A 280 -18.54 -16.54 0.11
C GLU A 280 -18.12 -16.99 -1.31
N ARG A 281 -18.14 -16.10 -2.32
CA ARG A 281 -17.66 -16.44 -3.68
C ARG A 281 -16.18 -16.82 -3.68
N LEU A 282 -15.38 -16.27 -2.76
CA LEU A 282 -13.96 -16.59 -2.57
C LEU A 282 -13.60 -16.58 -1.07
N PRO A 283 -12.52 -17.26 -0.66
CA PRO A 283 -11.94 -17.07 0.66
C PRO A 283 -11.65 -15.59 0.93
N ALA A 284 -11.94 -15.12 2.15
CA ALA A 284 -11.84 -13.69 2.49
C ALA A 284 -10.47 -13.07 2.14
N LEU A 285 -9.39 -13.79 2.43
CA LEU A 285 -8.00 -13.37 2.21
C LEU A 285 -7.41 -13.91 0.89
N GLU A 286 -8.23 -14.45 0.00
CA GLU A 286 -7.82 -14.71 -1.38
C GLU A 286 -7.45 -13.38 -2.05
N ARG A 287 -6.37 -13.36 -2.83
CA ARG A 287 -5.99 -12.15 -3.57
C ARG A 287 -6.78 -12.04 -4.86
N VAL A 288 -7.13 -10.80 -5.21
CA VAL A 288 -7.73 -10.46 -6.50
C VAL A 288 -7.01 -9.26 -7.12
N VAL A 289 -6.88 -9.26 -8.45
CA VAL A 289 -6.66 -8.04 -9.21
C VAL A 289 -8.02 -7.40 -9.43
N GLY A 290 -8.25 -6.26 -8.78
CA GLY A 290 -9.45 -5.47 -8.95
C GLY A 290 -9.24 -4.39 -10.01
N VAL A 291 -10.10 -4.37 -11.02
CA VAL A 291 -10.14 -3.35 -12.07
C VAL A 291 -11.49 -2.66 -12.02
N THR A 292 -11.52 -1.33 -11.98
CA THR A 292 -12.76 -0.54 -12.03
C THR A 292 -12.64 0.55 -13.08
N LEU A 293 -13.48 0.49 -14.12
CA LEU A 293 -13.59 1.49 -15.17
C LEU A 293 -15.05 2.00 -15.21
N GLY A 294 -15.25 3.28 -14.90
CA GLY A 294 -16.59 3.84 -14.75
C GLY A 294 -17.36 3.17 -13.62
N GLU A 295 -18.55 2.65 -13.93
CA GLU A 295 -19.40 1.92 -12.98
C GLU A 295 -19.17 0.41 -13.00
N GLN A 296 -18.24 -0.08 -13.83
CA GLN A 296 -18.00 -1.50 -14.03
C GLN A 296 -16.73 -1.94 -13.31
N SER A 297 -16.85 -3.02 -12.55
CA SER A 297 -15.75 -3.62 -11.81
C SER A 297 -15.61 -5.09 -12.14
N VAL A 298 -14.36 -5.52 -12.33
CA VAL A 298 -13.98 -6.93 -12.52
C VAL A 298 -12.93 -7.29 -11.47
N GLY A 299 -13.08 -8.45 -10.86
CA GLY A 299 -12.08 -9.06 -9.99
C GLY A 299 -11.55 -10.34 -10.63
N VAL A 300 -10.24 -10.49 -10.72
CA VAL A 300 -9.60 -11.73 -11.18
C VAL A 300 -8.82 -12.36 -10.03
N ALA A 301 -9.18 -13.59 -9.64
CA ALA A 301 -8.55 -14.30 -8.53
C ALA A 301 -7.08 -14.64 -8.83
N PHE A 302 -6.22 -14.53 -7.83
CA PHE A 302 -4.81 -14.90 -7.95
C PHE A 302 -4.64 -16.41 -8.12
N SER A 303 -5.49 -17.23 -7.49
CA SER A 303 -5.51 -18.68 -7.74
C SER A 303 -5.77 -19.01 -9.21
N HIS A 304 -6.80 -18.39 -9.81
CA HIS A 304 -7.08 -18.50 -11.25
C HIS A 304 -5.87 -18.06 -12.10
N LEU A 305 -5.30 -16.90 -11.77
CA LEU A 305 -4.14 -16.36 -12.48
C LEU A 305 -2.88 -17.21 -12.32
N ALA A 306 -2.68 -17.87 -11.18
CA ALA A 306 -1.56 -18.77 -10.95
C ALA A 306 -1.66 -20.05 -11.77
N ASP A 307 -2.89 -20.53 -12.02
CA ASP A 307 -3.16 -21.71 -12.84
C ASP A 307 -3.09 -21.40 -14.35
N GLU A 308 -3.72 -20.30 -14.79
CA GLU A 308 -3.83 -19.94 -16.22
C GLU A 308 -2.69 -19.03 -16.72
N GLY A 309 -1.98 -18.35 -15.83
CA GLY A 309 -0.92 -17.37 -16.14
C GLY A 309 -1.43 -16.04 -16.69
N VAL A 310 -2.55 -16.02 -17.41
CA VAL A 310 -3.09 -14.81 -18.05
C VAL A 310 -4.62 -14.81 -18.08
N ALA A 311 -5.22 -13.64 -17.90
CA ALA A 311 -6.64 -13.42 -18.15
C ALA A 311 -6.83 -12.30 -19.17
N ASN A 312 -7.31 -12.65 -20.37
CA ASN A 312 -7.79 -11.66 -21.35
C ASN A 312 -9.24 -11.31 -21.00
N ILE A 313 -9.50 -10.06 -20.63
CA ILE A 313 -10.79 -9.63 -20.06
C ILE A 313 -11.31 -8.39 -20.78
N GLU A 314 -12.60 -8.11 -20.59
CA GLU A 314 -13.22 -6.87 -21.03
C GLU A 314 -13.91 -6.22 -19.83
N VAL A 315 -13.61 -4.94 -19.59
CA VAL A 315 -14.28 -4.14 -18.56
C VAL A 315 -15.06 -3.06 -19.29
N GLY A 316 -16.39 -3.23 -19.35
CA GLY A 316 -17.22 -2.45 -20.25
C GLY A 316 -17.01 -2.83 -21.68
N GLU A 317 -16.38 -1.95 -22.44
CA GLU A 317 -15.96 -2.18 -23.84
C GLU A 317 -14.44 -2.04 -23.99
N THR A 318 -13.72 -1.97 -22.85
CA THR A 318 -12.27 -1.77 -22.82
C THR A 318 -11.59 -3.12 -22.70
N PRO A 319 -10.85 -3.58 -23.74
CA PRO A 319 -10.12 -4.83 -23.69
C PRO A 319 -8.85 -4.66 -22.83
N LEU A 320 -8.72 -5.52 -21.83
CA LEU A 320 -7.59 -5.55 -20.91
C LEU A 320 -6.98 -6.95 -20.87
N VAL A 321 -5.75 -7.02 -20.37
CA VAL A 321 -5.10 -8.27 -20.04
C VAL A 321 -4.53 -8.19 -18.63
N VAL A 322 -4.75 -9.23 -17.83
CA VAL A 322 -4.08 -9.40 -16.53
C VAL A 322 -3.00 -10.45 -16.71
N LEU A 323 -1.74 -10.05 -16.51
CA LEU A 323 -0.58 -10.92 -16.62
C LEU A 323 -0.13 -11.36 -15.24
N TRP A 324 0.16 -12.64 -15.06
CA TRP A 324 0.65 -13.20 -13.80
C TRP A 324 1.95 -13.98 -13.94
N ALA A 325 2.90 -13.71 -13.05
CA ALA A 325 4.15 -14.46 -12.97
C ALA A 325 4.58 -14.67 -11.51
N PRO A 326 5.25 -15.78 -11.19
CA PRO A 326 5.78 -16.03 -9.85
C PRO A 326 6.95 -15.08 -9.53
N GLY A 327 7.42 -15.11 -8.28
CA GLY A 327 8.64 -14.43 -7.84
C GLY A 327 8.41 -13.22 -6.94
N THR A 328 7.23 -13.07 -6.36
CA THR A 328 6.90 -11.97 -5.43
C THR A 328 6.37 -12.54 -4.14
N THR A 329 7.07 -12.29 -3.03
CA THR A 329 6.64 -12.80 -1.72
C THR A 329 5.52 -11.96 -1.13
N SER A 330 4.72 -12.58 -0.27
CA SER A 330 3.75 -11.87 0.55
C SER A 330 4.46 -10.95 1.55
N ALA A 331 3.94 -9.73 1.69
CA ALA A 331 4.35 -8.81 2.77
C ALA A 331 3.71 -9.16 4.13
N LEU A 332 2.76 -10.10 4.16
CA LEU A 332 1.80 -10.31 5.26
C LEU A 332 1.71 -11.77 5.73
N ASP A 333 2.62 -12.65 5.27
CA ASP A 333 2.64 -14.08 5.58
C ASP A 333 3.64 -14.41 6.69
N GLY A 334 4.91 -14.64 6.39
CA GLY A 334 5.94 -14.93 7.39
C GLY A 334 6.39 -13.68 8.17
N THR A 335 7.12 -13.89 9.27
CA THR A 335 7.78 -12.79 10.00
C THR A 335 8.82 -12.08 9.15
N SER A 336 9.58 -12.82 8.33
CA SER A 336 10.46 -12.23 7.32
C SER A 336 9.70 -12.11 6.00
N ILE A 337 9.55 -10.89 5.49
CA ILE A 337 8.87 -10.64 4.21
C ILE A 337 9.61 -11.34 3.06
N ALA A 338 10.94 -11.29 3.06
CA ALA A 338 11.73 -11.92 2.01
C ALA A 338 11.70 -13.47 2.07
N GLY A 339 11.45 -14.04 3.25
CA GLY A 339 11.31 -15.49 3.45
C GLY A 339 9.85 -15.99 3.43
N SER A 340 8.90 -15.12 3.09
CA SER A 340 7.48 -15.45 3.02
C SER A 340 7.12 -16.25 1.76
N ARG A 341 5.92 -16.83 1.74
CA ARG A 341 5.41 -17.54 0.57
C ARG A 341 5.37 -16.65 -0.67
N ASP A 342 5.70 -17.23 -1.83
CA ASP A 342 5.51 -16.62 -3.14
C ASP A 342 4.00 -16.55 -3.46
N VAL A 343 3.51 -15.34 -3.71
CA VAL A 343 2.13 -15.04 -4.08
C VAL A 343 2.01 -14.57 -5.53
N GLY A 344 3.15 -14.39 -6.20
CA GLY A 344 3.23 -13.90 -7.57
C GLY A 344 2.93 -12.41 -7.72
N THR A 345 3.22 -11.93 -8.91
CA THR A 345 2.89 -10.61 -9.43
C THR A 345 1.69 -10.75 -10.34
N ALA A 346 0.73 -9.83 -10.22
CA ALA A 346 -0.37 -9.69 -11.14
C ALA A 346 -0.55 -8.22 -11.51
N VAL A 347 -0.59 -7.91 -12.80
CA VAL A 347 -0.72 -6.53 -13.31
C VAL A 347 -1.71 -6.49 -14.47
N ALA A 348 -2.64 -5.53 -14.43
CA ALA A 348 -3.58 -5.28 -15.51
C ALA A 348 -3.05 -4.24 -16.50
N TYR A 349 -3.16 -4.52 -17.79
CA TYR A 349 -2.76 -3.64 -18.89
C TYR A 349 -3.91 -3.42 -19.86
N TYR A 350 -3.92 -2.26 -20.53
CA TYR A 350 -4.71 -2.12 -21.73
C TYR A 350 -4.18 -3.08 -22.79
N ALA A 351 -5.05 -3.94 -23.32
CA ALA A 351 -4.68 -4.88 -24.37
C ALA A 351 -4.62 -4.21 -25.75
N SER A 352 -5.08 -2.96 -25.86
CA SER A 352 -4.98 -2.17 -27.09
C SER A 352 -3.58 -1.59 -27.24
N PHE A 353 -2.90 -1.94 -28.33
CA PHE A 353 -1.58 -1.44 -28.69
C PHE A 353 -1.58 -0.98 -30.15
N GLU A 354 -1.19 0.27 -30.40
CA GLU A 354 -1.14 0.88 -31.75
C GLU A 354 -2.43 0.70 -32.59
N GLY A 355 -3.60 0.68 -31.94
CA GLY A 355 -4.91 0.55 -32.59
C GLY A 355 -5.35 -0.90 -32.87
N GLN A 356 -4.60 -1.89 -32.39
CA GLN A 356 -4.97 -3.31 -32.42
C GLN A 356 -5.19 -3.83 -31.00
N VAL A 357 -6.19 -4.69 -30.82
CA VAL A 357 -6.37 -5.45 -29.57
C VAL A 357 -5.50 -6.69 -29.63
N LEU A 358 -4.56 -6.80 -28.71
CA LEU A 358 -3.71 -7.98 -28.52
C LEU A 358 -4.42 -8.98 -27.61
N SER A 359 -4.21 -10.27 -27.87
CA SER A 359 -4.68 -11.36 -27.00
C SER A 359 -3.49 -12.24 -26.67
N PHE A 360 -3.35 -12.61 -25.41
CA PHE A 360 -2.15 -13.21 -24.85
C PHE A 360 -2.40 -14.66 -24.43
N GLU A 361 -1.39 -15.50 -24.62
CA GLU A 361 -1.32 -16.87 -24.09
C GLU A 361 -0.04 -17.03 -23.25
N PRO A 362 -0.05 -17.83 -22.18
CA PRO A 362 1.15 -18.06 -21.38
C PRO A 362 2.14 -18.94 -22.17
N ASP A 363 3.44 -18.67 -22.05
CA ASP A 363 4.49 -19.49 -22.68
C ASP A 363 4.99 -20.65 -21.79
N GLY A 364 4.47 -20.74 -20.56
CA GLY A 364 4.84 -21.74 -19.55
C GLY A 364 6.06 -21.40 -18.68
N ASN A 365 6.74 -20.27 -18.91
CA ASN A 365 7.95 -19.85 -18.18
C ASN A 365 7.80 -18.45 -17.54
N GLY A 366 6.56 -18.03 -17.24
CA GLY A 366 6.28 -16.69 -16.72
C GLY A 366 6.42 -15.58 -17.76
N ARG A 367 6.34 -15.93 -19.05
CA ARG A 367 6.22 -14.98 -20.17
C ARG A 367 4.92 -15.24 -20.93
N PHE A 368 4.61 -14.33 -21.84
CA PHE A 368 3.34 -14.32 -22.58
C PHE A 368 3.59 -14.08 -24.05
N ILE A 369 2.84 -14.76 -24.92
CA ILE A 369 2.92 -14.56 -26.36
C ILE A 369 1.63 -13.89 -26.81
N ASP A 370 1.73 -12.75 -27.49
CA ASP A 370 0.56 -12.18 -28.15
C ASP A 370 0.28 -12.91 -29.47
N SER A 371 -0.95 -13.41 -29.62
CA SER A 371 -1.40 -14.18 -30.79
C SER A 371 -1.41 -13.38 -32.10
N SER A 372 -1.40 -12.04 -32.00
CA SER A 372 -1.51 -11.12 -33.12
C SER A 372 -0.19 -10.92 -33.87
N THR A 373 0.91 -10.77 -33.15
CA THR A 373 2.24 -10.49 -33.70
C THR A 373 3.25 -11.59 -33.41
N GLY A 374 2.96 -12.47 -32.44
CA GLY A 374 3.87 -13.48 -31.95
C GLY A 374 5.01 -12.91 -31.11
N SER A 375 4.87 -11.70 -30.55
CA SER A 375 5.87 -11.12 -29.66
C SER A 375 5.75 -11.74 -28.27
N THR A 376 6.89 -11.87 -27.58
CA THR A 376 6.96 -12.41 -26.22
C THR A 376 7.11 -11.25 -25.22
N TRP A 377 6.36 -11.31 -24.13
CA TRP A 377 6.23 -10.27 -23.12
C TRP A 377 6.55 -10.80 -21.71
N ASP A 378 7.09 -9.97 -20.82
CA ASP A 378 7.08 -10.23 -19.36
C ASP A 378 5.83 -9.69 -18.67
N VAL A 379 5.72 -10.05 -17.39
CA VAL A 379 4.72 -9.55 -16.45
C VAL A 379 4.77 -8.04 -16.24
N THR A 380 5.89 -7.36 -16.56
CA THR A 380 6.00 -5.89 -16.51
C THR A 380 5.43 -5.22 -17.76
N GLY A 381 4.86 -6.01 -18.68
CA GLY A 381 4.19 -5.53 -19.89
C GLY A 381 5.17 -5.08 -20.97
N ARG A 382 6.44 -5.51 -20.91
CA ARG A 382 7.46 -5.20 -21.91
C ARG A 382 7.63 -6.37 -22.87
N ALA A 383 7.63 -6.06 -24.16
CA ALA A 383 7.96 -7.03 -25.19
C ALA A 383 9.46 -7.27 -25.20
N VAL A 384 9.89 -8.51 -24.92
CA VAL A 384 11.30 -8.91 -24.86
C VAL A 384 11.80 -9.56 -26.14
N GLN A 385 10.90 -10.07 -26.98
CA GLN A 385 11.23 -10.71 -28.25
C GLN A 385 10.10 -10.52 -29.27
N GLY A 386 10.43 -10.58 -30.56
CA GLY A 386 9.46 -10.55 -31.66
C GLY A 386 9.28 -9.16 -32.28
N PRO A 387 8.28 -8.99 -33.16
CA PRO A 387 8.06 -7.75 -33.90
C PRO A 387 7.88 -6.50 -33.02
N LEU A 388 7.34 -6.65 -31.81
CA LEU A 388 7.11 -5.55 -30.87
C LEU A 388 8.23 -5.40 -29.84
N ALA A 389 9.39 -6.03 -30.00
CA ALA A 389 10.46 -5.98 -29.00
C ALA A 389 10.83 -4.54 -28.59
N SER A 390 10.95 -4.31 -27.27
CA SER A 390 11.12 -3.01 -26.60
C SER A 390 9.88 -2.14 -26.50
N SER A 391 8.74 -2.55 -27.07
CA SER A 391 7.45 -1.93 -26.81
C SER A 391 6.96 -2.24 -25.39
N LYS A 392 6.04 -1.41 -24.91
CA LYS A 392 5.47 -1.52 -23.57
C LYS A 392 3.96 -1.29 -23.59
N LEU A 393 3.23 -2.12 -22.87
CA LEU A 393 1.80 -1.94 -22.65
C LEU A 393 1.55 -0.81 -21.66
N GLU A 394 0.47 -0.08 -21.87
CA GLU A 394 -0.02 0.89 -20.91
C GLU A 394 -0.69 0.16 -19.73
N VAL A 395 -0.26 0.45 -18.51
CA VAL A 395 -0.85 -0.11 -17.29
C VAL A 395 -2.28 0.42 -17.14
N ALA A 396 -3.25 -0.48 -16.98
CA ALA A 396 -4.62 -0.12 -16.69
C ALA A 396 -4.79 0.24 -15.20
N PRO A 397 -5.72 1.14 -14.82
CA PRO A 397 -6.03 1.38 -13.41
C PRO A 397 -6.51 0.10 -12.74
N HIS A 398 -5.70 -0.42 -11.81
CA HIS A 398 -6.01 -1.62 -11.03
C HIS A 398 -5.35 -1.52 -9.66
N ALA A 399 -5.79 -2.37 -8.75
CA ALA A 399 -5.09 -2.62 -7.51
C ALA A 399 -5.22 -4.10 -7.12
N ASN A 400 -4.24 -4.57 -6.36
CA ASN A 400 -4.32 -5.88 -5.74
C ASN A 400 -5.03 -5.73 -4.40
N HIS A 401 -5.90 -6.67 -4.08
CA HIS A 401 -6.68 -6.65 -2.85
C HIS A 401 -6.79 -8.05 -2.28
N PHE A 402 -7.04 -8.14 -0.99
CA PHE A 402 -7.78 -9.27 -0.45
C PHE A 402 -9.26 -9.17 -0.84
N TRP A 403 -9.86 -10.32 -1.15
CA TRP A 403 -11.21 -10.44 -1.67
C TRP A 403 -12.24 -9.69 -0.83
N PHE A 404 -12.20 -9.91 0.50
CA PHE A 404 -13.15 -9.30 1.43
C PHE A 404 -13.14 -7.77 1.34
N ALA A 405 -11.98 -7.16 1.10
CA ALA A 405 -11.83 -5.72 1.03
C ALA A 405 -12.36 -5.19 -0.30
N PHE A 406 -12.01 -5.82 -1.42
CA PHE A 406 -12.45 -5.37 -2.74
C PHE A 406 -13.97 -5.44 -2.88
N VAL A 407 -14.57 -6.58 -2.52
CA VAL A 407 -16.00 -6.81 -2.66
C VAL A 407 -16.86 -5.93 -1.75
N ALA A 408 -16.31 -5.48 -0.61
CA ALA A 408 -16.99 -4.54 0.27
C ALA A 408 -17.25 -3.16 -0.37
N PHE A 409 -16.44 -2.78 -1.37
CA PHE A 409 -16.62 -1.53 -2.12
C PHE A 409 -17.29 -1.75 -3.48
N TYR A 410 -17.17 -2.94 -4.08
CA TYR A 410 -17.69 -3.26 -5.41
C TYR A 410 -18.51 -4.55 -5.40
N PRO A 411 -19.62 -4.65 -4.65
CA PRO A 411 -20.33 -5.92 -4.44
C PRO A 411 -20.85 -6.56 -5.75
N ASP A 412 -21.22 -5.73 -6.72
CA ASP A 412 -21.77 -6.13 -8.01
C ASP A 412 -20.72 -6.47 -9.08
N LEU A 413 -19.44 -6.54 -8.69
CA LEU A 413 -18.33 -6.86 -9.60
C LEU A 413 -18.53 -8.23 -10.30
N VAL A 414 -18.03 -8.33 -11.53
CA VAL A 414 -17.90 -9.61 -12.23
C VAL A 414 -16.63 -10.31 -11.77
N LEU A 415 -16.78 -11.50 -11.19
CA LEU A 415 -15.65 -12.30 -10.70
C LEU A 415 -15.19 -13.31 -11.75
N ILE A 416 -13.88 -13.39 -11.95
CA ILE A 416 -13.19 -14.43 -12.72
C ILE A 416 -12.30 -15.19 -11.73
N SER A 417 -12.61 -16.47 -11.49
CA SER A 417 -11.99 -17.29 -10.45
C SER A 417 -12.00 -18.77 -10.78
#